data_AF-A0A9C9X224-F1
#
_entry.id   AF-A0A9C9X224-F1
#
_cell.length_a   1.000
_cell.length_b   1.000
_cell.length_c   1.000
_cell.angle_alpha   90.00
_cell.angle_beta   90.00
_cell.angle_gamma   90.00
#
_symmetry.space_group_name_H-M   'P 1'
#
loop_
_entity.id
_entity.type
_entity.pdbx_description
1 polymer ?
#
loop_
_entity_poly.entity_id
_entity_poly.type
_entity_poly.pdbx_seq_one_letter_code
_entity_poly.pdbx_strand_id
1 'polypeptide(L)'
;MKRLALVVLFTGAGFLSGTPYWLLSFAKFLEGFRTIWSQSHYAYNLETGLPYLWELKTLLTSEGLLGIVFILLLFSPFIRFNRFSLSLSLIVLPTFLVVGSWEKKGLDYLLIIFPALLLLLAYWIEQFRQRGMKDGWLFALVLIMLAGNIPRVLYSDYLHTRKDTRALAGEWIRKNYPAATSICYDHYHYDIDLIDVQRYTEYGAGSKLLSEGIKNRIEQLKNSPNNFHFIPAEKQLLQPSVPDSLLARVKSDPFLWEKFTHPHKTLTELQQEGVRLLILNSDTYLKFLHNKPPGRENPLRDLFLAQAQFYHRIFEQIRPVRVFQPDRKTPGPIIQIFDLTGAVK
;
A
#
# COMPACT_ATOMS: atom_id res chain seq x y z
N MET A 1 -19.54 27.71 -25.97
CA MET A 1 -18.97 26.59 -26.75
C MET A 1 -17.44 26.61 -26.86
N LYS A 2 -16.79 27.69 -27.37
CA LYS A 2 -15.32 27.74 -27.53
C LYS A 2 -14.51 27.35 -26.27
N ARG A 3 -14.89 27.86 -25.09
CA ARG A 3 -14.20 27.54 -23.81
C ARG A 3 -14.31 26.06 -23.43
N LEU A 4 -15.48 25.45 -23.64
CA LEU A 4 -15.69 24.02 -23.35
C LEU A 4 -14.84 23.15 -24.28
N ALA A 5 -14.79 23.48 -25.57
CA ALA A 5 -13.94 22.78 -26.54
C ALA A 5 -12.45 22.85 -26.15
N LEU A 6 -11.97 24.01 -25.70
CA LEU A 6 -10.61 24.15 -25.20
C LEU A 6 -10.36 23.30 -23.95
N VAL A 7 -11.30 23.28 -22.98
CA VAL A 7 -11.18 22.44 -21.78
C VAL A 7 -11.09 20.96 -22.16
N VAL A 8 -11.99 20.48 -23.03
CA VAL A 8 -11.95 19.08 -23.49
C VAL A 8 -10.64 18.77 -24.21
N LEU A 9 -10.18 19.66 -25.09
CA LEU A 9 -8.92 19.50 -25.81
C LEU A 9 -7.71 19.44 -24.86
N PHE A 10 -7.60 20.37 -23.92
CA PHE A 10 -6.48 20.41 -22.98
C PHE A 10 -6.52 19.27 -21.97
N THR A 11 -7.71 18.90 -21.46
CA THR A 11 -7.86 17.73 -20.59
C THR A 11 -7.50 16.45 -21.33
N GLY A 12 -7.96 16.30 -22.58
CA GLY A 12 -7.60 15.16 -23.43
C GLY A 12 -6.10 15.09 -23.71
N ALA A 13 -5.50 16.21 -24.12
CA ALA A 13 -4.05 16.29 -24.37
C ALA A 13 -3.23 16.03 -23.10
N GLY A 14 -3.64 16.58 -21.95
CA GLY A 14 -3.03 16.31 -20.65
C GLY A 14 -3.12 14.84 -20.25
N PHE A 15 -4.30 14.23 -20.41
CA PHE A 15 -4.50 12.80 -20.15
C PHE A 15 -3.61 11.93 -21.05
N LEU A 16 -3.59 12.19 -22.35
CA LEU A 16 -2.82 11.40 -23.31
C LEU A 16 -1.30 11.58 -23.14
N SER A 17 -0.84 12.77 -22.78
CA SER A 17 0.57 13.02 -22.47
C SER A 17 1.00 12.37 -21.16
N GLY A 18 0.15 12.36 -20.13
CA GLY A 18 0.40 11.65 -18.87
C GLY A 18 0.24 10.13 -18.97
N THR A 19 -0.52 9.64 -19.95
CA THR A 19 -0.92 8.23 -20.07
C THR A 19 -0.72 7.70 -21.50
N PRO A 20 0.50 7.76 -22.07
CA PRO A 20 0.74 7.41 -23.47
C PRO A 20 0.38 5.96 -23.81
N TYR A 21 0.42 5.06 -22.82
CA TYR A 21 0.02 3.66 -22.96
C TYR A 21 -1.44 3.48 -23.36
N TRP A 22 -2.31 4.47 -23.11
CA TRP A 22 -3.67 4.45 -23.60
C TRP A 22 -3.72 4.40 -25.13
N LEU A 23 -2.78 5.07 -25.82
CA LEU A 23 -2.64 5.02 -27.28
C LEU A 23 -1.75 3.86 -27.74
N LEU A 24 -0.62 3.65 -27.07
CA LEU A 24 0.40 2.68 -27.50
C LEU A 24 -0.02 1.22 -27.26
N SER A 25 -0.81 0.96 -26.22
CA SER A 25 -1.22 -0.40 -25.84
C SER A 25 -2.51 -0.39 -25.02
N PHE A 26 -3.60 0.07 -25.63
CA PHE A 26 -4.91 0.21 -24.96
C PHE A 26 -5.37 -1.06 -24.24
N ALA A 27 -5.15 -2.24 -24.83
CA ALA A 27 -5.51 -3.52 -24.21
C ALA A 27 -4.81 -3.76 -22.87
N LYS A 28 -3.48 -3.54 -22.81
CA LYS A 28 -2.70 -3.66 -21.56
C LYS A 28 -3.08 -2.58 -20.54
N PHE A 29 -3.35 -1.36 -21.01
CA PHE A 29 -3.87 -0.30 -20.16
C PHE A 29 -5.19 -0.70 -19.51
N LEU A 30 -6.14 -1.22 -20.30
CA LEU A 30 -7.46 -1.63 -19.80
C LEU A 30 -7.37 -2.80 -18.83
N GLU A 31 -6.50 -3.78 -19.10
CA GLU A 31 -6.19 -4.87 -18.18
C GLU A 31 -5.66 -4.35 -16.85
N GLY A 32 -4.62 -3.50 -16.86
CA GLY A 32 -4.07 -2.89 -15.65
C GLY A 32 -5.09 -2.04 -14.90
N PHE A 33 -5.93 -1.28 -15.61
CA PHE A 33 -7.02 -0.51 -15.02
C PHE A 33 -8.04 -1.42 -14.33
N ARG A 34 -8.45 -2.54 -14.96
CA ARG A 34 -9.34 -3.53 -14.36
C ARG A 34 -8.73 -4.16 -13.11
N THR A 35 -7.44 -4.49 -13.14
CA THR A 35 -6.72 -5.01 -11.98
C THR A 35 -6.74 -4.01 -10.82
N ILE A 36 -6.38 -2.74 -11.05
CA ILE A 36 -6.41 -1.70 -10.01
C ILE A 36 -7.82 -1.48 -9.48
N TRP A 37 -8.81 -1.40 -10.38
CA TRP A 37 -10.21 -1.24 -9.99
C TRP A 37 -10.70 -2.40 -9.13
N SER A 38 -10.43 -3.64 -9.53
CA SER A 38 -10.77 -4.84 -8.78
C SER A 38 -10.05 -4.90 -7.43
N GLN A 39 -8.74 -4.58 -7.41
CA GLN A 39 -7.97 -4.47 -6.19
C GLN A 39 -8.56 -3.43 -5.23
N SER A 40 -8.99 -2.27 -5.72
CA SER A 40 -9.64 -1.26 -4.89
C SER A 40 -10.95 -1.73 -4.26
N HIS A 41 -11.68 -2.63 -4.91
CA HIS A 41 -12.97 -3.14 -4.43
C HIS A 41 -12.87 -4.41 -3.61
N TYR A 42 -11.85 -5.25 -3.80
CA TYR A 42 -11.79 -6.56 -3.13
C TYR A 42 -10.58 -6.75 -2.22
N ALA A 43 -9.51 -5.97 -2.37
CA ALA A 43 -8.29 -6.20 -1.60
C ALA A 43 -8.45 -5.79 -0.13
N TYR A 44 -7.79 -6.55 0.74
CA TYR A 44 -7.73 -6.27 2.18
C TYR A 44 -6.45 -5.50 2.51
N ASN A 45 -6.63 -4.32 3.08
CA ASN A 45 -5.56 -3.51 3.65
C ASN A 45 -5.60 -3.55 5.19
N LEU A 46 -4.47 -3.18 5.81
CA LEU A 46 -4.43 -2.91 7.26
C LEU A 46 -5.41 -1.79 7.61
N GLU A 47 -5.41 -0.76 6.77
CA GLU A 47 -6.35 0.35 6.83
C GLU A 47 -7.75 -0.13 6.42
N THR A 48 -8.63 -0.23 7.40
CA THR A 48 -10.06 -0.49 7.20
C THR A 48 -10.89 0.56 7.92
N GLY A 49 -12.09 0.81 7.43
CA GLY A 49 -13.03 1.74 8.05
C GLY A 49 -14.31 1.88 7.26
N LEU A 50 -15.22 2.67 7.80
CA LEU A 50 -16.45 3.02 7.10
C LEU A 50 -16.10 3.85 5.84
N PRO A 51 -16.68 3.54 4.67
CA PRO A 51 -16.52 4.33 3.46
C PRO A 51 -16.71 5.83 3.73
N TYR A 52 -15.88 6.66 3.10
CA TYR A 52 -15.81 8.12 3.26
C TYR A 52 -15.33 8.61 4.63
N LEU A 53 -15.81 8.02 5.72
CA LEU A 53 -15.45 8.42 7.08
C LEU A 53 -14.01 8.07 7.42
N TRP A 54 -13.49 6.98 6.85
CA TRP A 54 -12.09 6.61 7.02
C TRP A 54 -11.17 7.71 6.47
N GLU A 55 -11.45 8.22 5.28
CA GLU A 55 -10.66 9.27 4.62
C GLU A 55 -10.70 10.56 5.43
N LEU A 56 -11.89 10.96 5.88
CA LEU A 56 -12.05 12.16 6.73
C LEU A 56 -11.31 12.01 8.05
N LYS A 57 -11.48 10.87 8.74
CA LYS A 57 -10.77 10.58 10.00
C LYS A 57 -9.26 10.61 9.79
N THR A 58 -8.78 9.99 8.71
CA THR A 58 -7.35 9.88 8.42
C THR A 58 -6.76 11.22 8.03
N LEU A 59 -7.48 12.08 7.29
CA LEU A 59 -7.08 13.48 7.10
C LEU A 59 -6.93 14.21 8.43
N LEU A 60 -7.90 14.08 9.35
CA LEU A 60 -7.83 14.73 10.66
C LEU A 60 -6.63 14.24 11.50
N THR A 61 -6.39 12.93 11.55
CA THR A 61 -5.35 12.36 12.41
C THR A 61 -3.95 12.43 11.78
N SER A 62 -3.87 12.34 10.44
CA SER A 62 -2.60 12.30 9.71
C SER A 62 -2.16 13.66 9.19
N GLU A 63 -3.08 14.53 8.80
CA GLU A 63 -2.73 15.86 8.29
C GLU A 63 -2.99 16.97 9.32
N GLY A 64 -3.55 16.63 10.49
CA GLY A 64 -3.78 17.56 11.60
C GLY A 64 -4.61 18.77 11.17
N LEU A 65 -4.07 19.98 11.38
CA LEU A 65 -4.74 21.23 10.98
C LEU A 65 -4.93 21.34 9.46
N LEU A 66 -4.01 20.81 8.66
CA LEU A 66 -4.16 20.80 7.20
C LEU A 66 -5.31 19.89 6.78
N GLY A 67 -5.48 18.77 7.47
CA GLY A 67 -6.61 17.86 7.29
C GLY A 67 -7.95 18.54 7.55
N ILE A 68 -8.06 19.32 8.63
CA ILE A 68 -9.26 20.11 8.93
C ILE A 68 -9.57 21.07 7.77
N VAL A 69 -8.55 21.78 7.26
CA VAL A 69 -8.72 22.71 6.13
C VAL A 69 -9.18 21.98 4.88
N PHE A 70 -8.59 20.83 4.54
CA PHE A 70 -9.00 20.04 3.39
C PHE A 70 -10.44 19.55 3.50
N ILE A 71 -10.88 19.14 4.69
CA ILE A 71 -12.28 18.75 4.93
C ILE A 71 -13.21 19.96 4.74
N LEU A 72 -12.87 21.12 5.30
CA LEU A 72 -13.66 22.34 5.10
C LEU A 72 -13.76 22.73 3.62
N LEU A 73 -12.67 22.59 2.86
CA LEU A 73 -12.63 22.89 1.43
C LEU A 73 -13.42 21.86 0.60
N LEU A 74 -13.39 20.59 0.98
CA LEU A 74 -14.19 19.52 0.37
C LEU A 74 -15.69 19.87 0.43
N PHE A 75 -16.16 20.39 1.57
CA PHE A 75 -17.58 20.76 1.77
C PHE A 75 -17.91 22.23 1.50
N SER A 76 -16.90 23.07 1.24
CA SER A 76 -17.06 24.49 0.88
C SER A 76 -18.11 24.79 -0.21
N PRO A 77 -18.30 23.94 -1.24
CA PRO A 77 -19.23 24.23 -2.32
C PRO A 77 -20.68 24.26 -1.84
N PHE A 78 -21.01 23.48 -0.80
CA PHE A 78 -22.34 23.44 -0.19
C PHE A 78 -22.64 24.69 0.66
N ILE A 79 -21.61 25.43 1.09
CA ILE A 79 -21.75 26.65 1.87
C ILE A 79 -21.83 27.88 0.95
N ARG A 80 -21.01 27.92 -0.11
CA ARG A 80 -20.97 29.04 -1.06
C ARG A 80 -20.81 28.56 -2.50
N PHE A 81 -21.92 28.61 -3.23
CA PHE A 81 -21.96 28.33 -4.66
C PHE A 81 -21.46 29.52 -5.47
N ASN A 82 -20.34 29.36 -6.17
CA ASN A 82 -19.93 30.26 -7.24
C ASN A 82 -19.36 29.45 -8.41
N ARG A 83 -19.24 30.06 -9.60
CA ARG A 83 -18.82 29.33 -10.82
C ARG A 83 -17.41 28.75 -10.72
N PHE A 84 -16.50 29.42 -10.01
CA PHE A 84 -15.13 28.97 -9.84
C PHE A 84 -15.05 27.80 -8.85
N SER A 85 -15.66 27.94 -7.66
CA SER A 85 -15.71 26.88 -6.66
C SER A 85 -16.39 25.64 -7.22
N LEU A 86 -17.52 25.80 -7.89
CA LEU A 86 -18.24 24.71 -8.55
C LEU A 86 -17.36 23.94 -9.54
N SER A 87 -16.57 24.65 -10.36
CA SER A 87 -15.70 24.01 -11.35
C SER A 87 -14.64 23.12 -10.70
N LEU A 88 -14.03 23.56 -9.59
CA LEU A 88 -13.07 22.76 -8.84
C LEU A 88 -13.75 21.62 -8.07
N SER A 89 -14.98 21.85 -7.60
CA SER A 89 -15.77 20.85 -6.88
C SER A 89 -16.17 19.67 -7.75
N LEU A 90 -16.37 19.89 -9.05
CA LEU A 90 -16.63 18.84 -10.03
C LEU A 90 -15.44 17.89 -10.22
N ILE A 91 -14.25 18.26 -9.77
CA ILE A 91 -13.08 17.36 -9.71
C ILE A 91 -13.01 16.74 -8.32
N VAL A 92 -13.05 17.58 -7.28
CA VAL A 92 -12.82 17.16 -5.89
C VAL A 92 -13.91 16.17 -5.41
N LEU A 93 -15.19 16.49 -5.58
CA LEU A 93 -16.28 15.69 -5.02
C LEU A 93 -16.43 14.33 -5.72
N PRO A 94 -16.49 14.22 -7.06
CA PRO A 94 -16.59 12.92 -7.70
C PRO A 94 -15.40 12.02 -7.39
N THR A 95 -14.19 12.57 -7.36
CA THR A 95 -13.01 11.76 -7.00
C THR A 95 -13.07 11.31 -5.53
N PHE A 96 -13.42 12.19 -4.60
CA PHE A 96 -13.58 11.80 -3.19
C PHE A 96 -14.68 10.73 -3.02
N LEU A 97 -15.78 10.84 -3.75
CA LEU A 97 -16.86 9.85 -3.71
C LEU A 97 -16.45 8.51 -4.32
N VAL A 98 -15.71 8.51 -5.44
CA VAL A 98 -15.23 7.27 -6.06
C VAL A 98 -14.17 6.59 -5.19
N VAL A 99 -13.17 7.35 -4.72
CA VAL A 99 -12.11 6.80 -3.86
C VAL A 99 -12.66 6.39 -2.50
N GLY A 100 -13.53 7.21 -1.92
CA GLY A 100 -14.14 6.96 -0.63
C GLY A 100 -15.05 5.72 -0.61
N SER A 101 -15.56 5.30 -1.76
CA SER A 101 -16.37 4.08 -1.90
C SER A 101 -15.55 2.79 -1.98
N TRP A 102 -14.23 2.86 -2.16
CA TRP A 102 -13.37 1.68 -2.26
C TRP A 102 -13.24 0.94 -0.93
N GLU A 103 -13.11 -0.39 -0.97
CA GLU A 103 -12.80 -1.19 0.23
C GLU A 103 -11.34 -0.97 0.65
N LYS A 104 -10.44 -0.90 -0.33
CA LYS A 104 -9.03 -0.59 -0.12
C LYS A 104 -8.87 0.90 0.23
N LYS A 105 -8.28 1.16 1.39
CA LYS A 105 -8.04 2.51 1.91
C LYS A 105 -6.58 2.93 1.72
N GLY A 106 -6.38 4.24 1.52
CA GLY A 106 -5.08 4.89 1.33
C GLY A 106 -5.26 6.39 1.03
N LEU A 107 -4.50 7.26 1.71
CA LEU A 107 -4.54 8.72 1.46
C LEU A 107 -3.90 9.10 0.11
N ASP A 108 -3.00 8.27 -0.40
CA ASP A 108 -2.34 8.43 -1.69
C ASP A 108 -3.35 8.52 -2.85
N TYR A 109 -4.50 7.85 -2.74
CA TYR A 109 -5.58 7.95 -3.71
C TYR A 109 -6.25 9.34 -3.76
N LEU A 110 -6.13 10.15 -2.70
CA LEU A 110 -6.64 11.52 -2.66
C LEU A 110 -5.63 12.55 -3.18
N LEU A 111 -4.37 12.18 -3.46
CA LEU A 111 -3.36 13.14 -3.94
C LEU A 111 -3.79 13.87 -5.22
N ILE A 112 -4.57 13.22 -6.07
CA ILE A 112 -5.09 13.80 -7.31
C ILE A 112 -6.00 15.02 -7.07
N ILE A 113 -6.68 15.11 -5.92
CA ILE A 113 -7.56 16.25 -5.61
C ILE A 113 -6.83 17.39 -4.90
N PHE A 114 -5.59 17.18 -4.43
CA PHE A 114 -4.85 18.18 -3.64
C PHE A 114 -4.60 19.48 -4.41
N PRO A 115 -4.17 19.47 -5.70
CA PRO A 115 -4.00 20.70 -6.46
C PRO A 115 -5.29 21.54 -6.54
N ALA A 116 -6.44 20.89 -6.73
CA ALA A 116 -7.74 21.57 -6.77
C ALA A 116 -8.14 22.15 -5.40
N LEU A 117 -7.86 21.41 -4.31
CA LEU A 117 -8.06 21.90 -2.95
C LEU A 117 -7.17 23.12 -2.64
N LEU A 118 -5.91 23.14 -3.09
CA LEU A 118 -5.01 24.28 -2.91
C LEU A 118 -5.50 25.53 -3.67
N LEU A 119 -6.02 25.37 -4.89
CA LEU A 119 -6.64 26.47 -5.63
C LEU A 119 -7.91 26.99 -4.93
N LEU A 120 -8.74 26.09 -4.38
CA LEU A 120 -9.89 26.46 -3.57
C LEU A 120 -9.47 27.23 -2.31
N LEU A 121 -8.39 26.80 -1.65
CA LEU A 121 -7.83 27.48 -0.48
C LEU A 121 -7.37 28.90 -0.81
N ALA A 122 -6.58 29.06 -1.88
CA ALA A 122 -6.11 30.36 -2.33
C ALA A 122 -7.29 31.31 -2.66
N TYR A 123 -8.32 30.78 -3.33
CA TYR A 123 -9.54 31.54 -3.60
C TYR A 123 -10.29 31.93 -2.31
N TRP A 124 -10.40 31.03 -1.32
CA TRP A 124 -11.01 31.33 -0.02
C TRP A 124 -10.25 32.40 0.75
N ILE A 125 -8.91 32.32 0.78
CA ILE A 125 -8.04 33.33 1.39
C ILE A 125 -8.30 34.71 0.78
N GLU A 126 -8.38 34.79 -0.56
CA GLU A 126 -8.69 36.04 -1.25
C GLU A 126 -10.07 36.60 -0.89
N GLN A 127 -11.08 35.74 -0.76
CA GLN A 127 -12.43 36.14 -0.34
C GLN A 127 -12.45 36.69 1.09
N PHE A 128 -11.66 36.13 2.02
CA PHE A 128 -11.55 36.67 3.37
C PHE A 128 -10.83 38.01 3.39
N ARG A 129 -9.77 38.17 2.59
CA ARG A 129 -9.06 39.44 2.43
C ARG A 129 -10.00 40.55 1.94
N GLN A 130 -10.82 40.26 0.91
CA GLN A 130 -11.82 41.20 0.38
C GLN A 130 -12.90 41.58 1.39
N ARG A 131 -13.11 40.78 2.44
CA ARG A 131 -14.05 41.06 3.55
C ARG A 131 -13.41 41.84 4.71
N GLY A 132 -12.21 42.36 4.52
CA GLY A 132 -11.51 43.16 5.53
C GLY A 132 -10.71 42.35 6.55
N MET A 133 -10.48 41.05 6.31
CA MET A 133 -9.56 40.29 7.15
C MET A 133 -8.13 40.83 6.95
N LYS A 134 -7.51 41.30 8.04
CA LYS A 134 -6.16 41.88 8.01
C LYS A 134 -5.13 40.81 7.65
N ASP A 135 -4.10 41.18 6.88
CA ASP A 135 -3.01 40.27 6.47
C ASP A 135 -2.31 39.59 7.66
N GLY A 136 -2.25 40.26 8.82
CA GLY A 136 -1.70 39.69 10.05
C GLY A 136 -2.43 38.41 10.52
N TRP A 137 -3.75 38.31 10.31
CA TRP A 137 -4.51 37.10 10.65
C TRP A 137 -4.21 35.95 9.69
N LEU A 138 -4.09 36.25 8.39
CA LEU A 138 -3.69 35.25 7.39
C LEU A 138 -2.29 34.72 7.68
N PHE A 139 -1.36 35.62 7.99
CA PHE A 139 0.01 35.26 8.36
C PHE A 139 0.04 34.40 9.63
N ALA A 140 -0.71 34.77 10.67
CA ALA A 140 -0.83 33.99 11.89
C ALA A 140 -1.39 32.58 11.63
N LEU A 141 -2.42 32.47 10.78
CA LEU A 141 -2.99 31.18 10.39
C LEU A 141 -1.97 30.29 9.68
N VAL A 142 -1.21 30.85 8.73
CA VAL A 142 -0.13 30.13 8.04
C VAL A 142 0.95 29.68 9.03
N LEU A 143 1.38 30.55 9.95
CA LEU A 143 2.34 30.20 10.98
C LEU A 143 1.85 29.06 11.88
N ILE A 144 0.57 29.07 12.27
CA ILE A 144 -0.03 27.99 13.07
C ILE A 144 -0.04 26.67 12.29
N MET A 145 -0.40 26.70 11.00
CA MET A 145 -0.37 25.50 10.15
C MET A 145 1.06 24.96 10.00
N LEU A 146 2.04 25.84 9.80
CA LEU A 146 3.45 25.46 9.71
C LEU A 146 3.97 24.90 11.04
N ALA A 147 3.68 25.58 12.15
CA ALA A 147 4.09 25.14 13.49
C ALA A 147 3.50 23.76 13.87
N GLY A 148 2.28 23.46 13.42
CA GLY A 148 1.66 22.16 13.63
C GLY A 148 2.24 21.02 12.79
N ASN A 149 2.74 21.32 11.58
CA ASN A 149 3.19 20.30 10.62
C ASN A 149 4.72 20.13 10.55
N ILE A 150 5.50 21.21 10.68
CA ILE A 150 6.97 21.16 10.58
C ILE A 150 7.59 20.16 11.57
N PRO A 151 7.24 20.13 12.87
CA PRO A 151 7.83 19.16 13.79
C PRO A 151 7.59 17.70 13.39
N ARG A 152 6.40 17.41 12.82
CA ARG A 152 6.05 16.08 12.34
C ARG A 152 6.87 15.69 11.12
N VAL A 153 7.03 16.61 10.15
CA VAL A 153 7.87 16.40 8.96
C VAL A 153 9.32 16.18 9.39
N LEU A 154 9.87 17.05 10.23
CA LEU A 154 11.24 16.91 10.74
C LEU A 154 11.45 15.61 11.52
N TYR A 155 10.45 15.17 12.29
CA TYR A 155 10.51 13.89 12.99
C TYR A 155 10.46 12.70 12.02
N SER A 156 9.61 12.76 10.99
CA SER A 156 9.57 11.75 9.93
C SER A 156 10.91 11.67 9.20
N ASP A 157 11.49 12.80 8.79
CA ASP A 157 12.81 12.87 8.17
C ASP A 157 13.89 12.30 9.10
N TYR A 158 13.86 12.67 10.38
CA TYR A 158 14.75 12.08 11.38
C TYR A 158 14.63 10.57 11.42
N LEU A 159 13.42 10.00 11.43
CA LEU A 159 13.22 8.54 11.42
C LEU A 159 13.77 7.90 10.14
N HIS A 160 13.64 8.54 8.97
CA HIS A 160 14.22 8.03 7.72
C HIS A 160 15.76 7.96 7.75
N THR A 161 16.43 8.71 8.63
CA THR A 161 17.89 8.58 8.85
C THR A 161 18.28 7.44 9.78
N ARG A 162 17.31 6.78 10.42
CA ARG A 162 17.54 5.71 11.40
C ARG A 162 17.41 4.35 10.75
N LYS A 163 18.06 3.34 11.36
CA LYS A 163 17.89 1.95 10.96
C LYS A 163 16.48 1.49 11.30
N ASP A 164 15.78 0.96 10.31
CA ASP A 164 14.45 0.36 10.44
C ASP A 164 14.53 -1.01 11.13
N THR A 165 13.45 -1.44 11.79
CA THR A 165 13.34 -2.77 12.41
C THR A 165 13.62 -3.90 11.41
N ARG A 166 13.29 -3.71 10.12
CA ARG A 166 13.61 -4.63 9.02
C ARG A 166 15.12 -4.79 8.81
N ALA A 167 15.88 -3.69 8.86
CA ALA A 167 17.33 -3.73 8.73
C ALA A 167 17.97 -4.42 9.94
N LEU A 168 17.49 -4.11 11.15
CA LEU A 168 17.95 -4.77 12.39
C LEU A 168 17.67 -6.28 12.39
N ALA A 169 16.50 -6.70 11.87
CA ALA A 169 16.16 -8.09 11.70
C ALA A 169 17.09 -8.81 10.71
N GLY A 170 17.36 -8.19 9.56
CA GLY A 170 18.32 -8.72 8.57
C GLY A 170 19.74 -8.88 9.14
N GLU A 171 20.23 -7.88 9.87
CA GLU A 171 21.53 -7.96 10.56
C GLU A 171 21.59 -9.08 11.59
N TRP A 172 20.51 -9.26 12.37
CA TRP A 172 20.44 -10.34 13.35
C TRP A 172 20.43 -11.71 12.67
N ILE A 173 19.68 -11.90 11.58
CA ILE A 173 19.65 -13.18 10.86
C ILE A 173 21.04 -13.53 10.32
N ARG A 174 21.71 -12.58 9.66
CA ARG A 174 23.09 -12.75 9.17
C ARG A 174 24.07 -13.16 10.26
N LYS A 175 23.89 -12.66 11.49
CA LYS A 175 24.77 -12.97 12.61
C LYS A 175 24.48 -14.35 13.23
N ASN A 176 23.24 -14.83 13.20
CA ASN A 176 22.81 -16.00 13.97
C ASN A 176 22.55 -17.26 13.12
N TYR A 177 22.39 -17.11 11.80
CA TYR A 177 22.09 -18.22 10.91
C TYR A 177 23.12 -18.31 9.78
N PRO A 178 23.55 -19.52 9.41
CA PRO A 178 24.49 -19.71 8.31
C PRO A 178 23.83 -19.36 6.97
N ALA A 179 24.68 -19.07 5.97
CA ALA A 179 24.29 -18.98 4.57
C ALA A 179 23.48 -20.23 4.14
N ALA A 180 22.67 -20.07 3.09
CA ALA A 180 21.76 -21.07 2.55
C ALA A 180 20.65 -21.53 3.51
N THR A 181 20.48 -20.88 4.68
CA THR A 181 19.31 -21.12 5.53
C THR A 181 18.03 -20.79 4.74
N SER A 182 17.07 -21.72 4.76
CA SER A 182 15.76 -21.55 4.13
C SER A 182 14.88 -20.58 4.92
N ILE A 183 14.46 -19.49 4.27
CA ILE A 183 13.67 -18.41 4.86
C ILE A 183 12.37 -18.24 4.07
N CYS A 184 11.25 -18.12 4.77
CA CYS A 184 9.96 -17.75 4.22
C CYS A 184 9.51 -16.39 4.79
N TYR A 185 9.03 -15.50 3.92
CA TYR A 185 8.40 -14.24 4.28
C TYR A 185 6.91 -14.28 3.98
N ASP A 186 6.11 -13.73 4.89
CA ASP A 186 4.68 -13.59 4.67
C ASP A 186 4.30 -12.66 3.51
N HIS A 187 5.16 -11.69 3.15
CA HIS A 187 4.90 -10.75 2.05
C HIS A 187 6.17 -10.07 1.48
N TYR A 188 6.53 -10.37 0.23
CA TYR A 188 7.79 -9.93 -0.48
C TYR A 188 7.96 -8.43 -0.77
N HIS A 189 6.99 -7.60 -0.37
CA HIS A 189 7.05 -6.16 -0.63
C HIS A 189 7.51 -5.36 0.59
N TYR A 190 7.55 -5.98 1.77
CA TYR A 190 7.93 -5.31 3.02
C TYR A 190 9.16 -5.98 3.64
N ASP A 191 10.14 -6.26 2.79
CA ASP A 191 11.25 -7.17 3.06
C ASP A 191 12.23 -6.60 4.09
N ILE A 192 12.77 -7.52 4.87
CA ILE A 192 14.01 -7.28 5.60
C ILE A 192 15.16 -7.13 4.61
N ASP A 193 16.24 -6.48 5.04
CA ASP A 193 17.42 -6.23 4.23
C ASP A 193 18.21 -7.54 3.96
N LEU A 194 17.62 -8.53 3.31
CA LEU A 194 18.28 -9.75 2.84
C LEU A 194 18.08 -9.87 1.32
N ILE A 195 19.12 -10.31 0.61
CA ILE A 195 19.10 -10.37 -0.85
C ILE A 195 18.60 -11.74 -1.30
N ASP A 196 17.43 -11.76 -1.94
CA ASP A 196 16.91 -12.93 -2.66
C ASP A 196 17.48 -12.95 -4.08
N VAL A 197 18.58 -13.65 -4.27
CA VAL A 197 19.22 -13.77 -5.59
C VAL A 197 18.28 -14.41 -6.60
N GLN A 198 17.56 -15.46 -6.19
CA GLN A 198 16.69 -16.24 -7.07
C GLN A 198 15.60 -15.36 -7.68
N ARG A 199 15.01 -14.46 -6.89
CA ARG A 199 14.04 -13.46 -7.37
C ARG A 199 14.60 -12.63 -8.52
N TYR A 200 15.81 -12.11 -8.43
CA TYR A 200 16.32 -11.26 -9.50
C TYR A 200 16.73 -12.04 -10.75
N THR A 201 17.16 -13.29 -10.59
CA THR A 201 17.60 -14.10 -11.73
C THR A 201 16.45 -14.83 -12.42
N GLU A 202 15.41 -15.23 -11.69
CA GLU A 202 14.37 -16.14 -12.17
C GLU A 202 12.98 -15.51 -12.28
N TYR A 203 12.72 -14.36 -11.64
CA TYR A 203 11.37 -13.79 -11.58
C TYR A 203 10.97 -13.05 -12.88
N GLY A 204 10.42 -13.82 -13.82
CA GLY A 204 9.56 -13.34 -14.90
C GLY A 204 10.24 -12.47 -15.95
N ALA A 205 9.46 -11.57 -16.58
CA ALA A 205 9.96 -10.68 -17.62
C ALA A 205 10.94 -9.61 -17.08
N GLY A 206 10.85 -9.29 -15.79
CA GLY A 206 11.69 -8.27 -15.15
C GLY A 206 13.17 -8.64 -15.11
N SER A 207 13.50 -9.91 -14.90
CA SER A 207 14.90 -10.38 -14.92
C SER A 207 15.59 -10.15 -16.28
N LYS A 208 14.81 -10.19 -17.38
CA LYS A 208 15.29 -9.89 -18.74
C LYS A 208 15.63 -8.41 -18.95
N LEU A 209 15.05 -7.51 -18.14
CA LEU A 209 15.31 -6.07 -18.21
C LEU A 209 16.53 -5.65 -17.39
N LEU A 210 17.13 -6.55 -16.60
CA LEU A 210 18.34 -6.26 -15.85
C LEU A 210 19.54 -6.12 -16.79
N SER A 211 20.37 -5.11 -16.56
CA SER A 211 21.64 -4.97 -17.27
C SER A 211 22.61 -6.09 -16.89
N GLU A 212 23.51 -6.45 -17.79
CA GLU A 212 24.52 -7.48 -17.54
C GLU A 212 25.39 -7.16 -16.30
N GLY A 213 25.68 -5.87 -16.06
CA GLY A 213 26.40 -5.45 -14.84
C GLY A 213 25.65 -5.78 -13.55
N ILE A 214 24.32 -5.61 -13.54
CA ILE A 214 23.49 -5.97 -12.38
C ILE A 214 23.42 -7.49 -12.22
N LYS A 215 23.22 -8.23 -13.32
CA LYS A 215 23.22 -9.70 -13.29
C LYS A 215 24.53 -10.25 -12.75
N ASN A 216 25.68 -9.76 -13.22
CA ASN A 216 26.99 -10.17 -12.73
C ASN A 216 27.16 -9.88 -11.23
N ARG A 217 26.68 -8.73 -10.74
CA ARG A 217 26.72 -8.40 -9.31
C ARG A 217 25.83 -9.32 -8.48
N ILE A 218 24.65 -9.69 -8.98
CA ILE A 218 23.76 -10.66 -8.33
C ILE A 218 24.40 -12.05 -8.31
N GLU A 219 25.05 -12.46 -9.40
CA GLU A 219 25.71 -13.76 -9.50
C GLU A 219 26.87 -13.87 -8.49
N GLN A 220 27.63 -12.79 -8.29
CA GLN A 220 28.65 -12.71 -7.24
C GLN A 220 28.05 -12.88 -5.83
N LEU A 221 26.81 -12.45 -5.62
CA LEU A 221 26.13 -12.59 -4.34
C LEU A 221 25.66 -14.02 -4.06
N LYS A 222 25.52 -14.89 -5.07
CA LYS A 222 25.16 -16.31 -4.85
C LYS A 222 26.13 -17.04 -3.92
N ASN A 223 27.42 -16.70 -4.02
CA ASN A 223 28.48 -17.31 -3.21
C ASN A 223 28.80 -16.51 -1.96
N SER A 224 28.05 -15.42 -1.69
CA SER A 224 28.24 -14.62 -0.49
C SER A 224 27.80 -15.39 0.76
N PRO A 225 28.49 -15.23 1.90
CA PRO A 225 28.00 -15.75 3.18
C PRO A 225 26.64 -15.15 3.60
N ASN A 226 26.14 -14.15 2.87
CA ASN A 226 24.84 -13.53 3.07
C ASN A 226 23.75 -14.04 2.11
N ASN A 227 24.02 -15.10 1.33
CA ASN A 227 23.00 -15.68 0.46
C ASN A 227 22.10 -16.63 1.26
N PHE A 228 20.80 -16.38 1.28
CA PHE A 228 19.79 -17.21 1.94
C PHE A 228 18.89 -17.85 0.88
N HIS A 229 18.31 -19.00 1.19
CA HIS A 229 17.38 -19.66 0.28
C HIS A 229 15.95 -19.21 0.58
N PHE A 230 15.33 -18.46 -0.33
CA PHE A 230 13.99 -17.94 -0.11
C PHE A 230 12.94 -18.89 -0.65
N ILE A 231 12.03 -19.27 0.24
CA ILE A 231 10.88 -20.12 -0.08
C ILE A 231 9.64 -19.24 -0.04
N PRO A 232 8.84 -19.20 -1.12
CA PRO A 232 7.71 -18.31 -1.11
C PRO A 232 6.59 -18.80 -0.18
N ALA A 233 6.02 -17.94 0.66
CA ALA A 233 4.77 -18.14 1.39
C ALA A 233 3.54 -18.36 0.50
N GLU A 234 3.57 -17.99 -0.78
CA GLU A 234 2.46 -18.22 -1.71
C GLU A 234 2.75 -19.43 -2.60
N LYS A 235 1.69 -20.19 -2.93
CA LYS A 235 1.75 -21.27 -3.93
C LYS A 235 1.72 -20.68 -5.32
N GLN A 236 2.05 -21.49 -6.32
CA GLN A 236 1.79 -21.17 -7.72
C GLN A 236 0.96 -22.30 -8.30
N LEU A 237 -0.33 -22.04 -8.49
CA LEU A 237 -1.27 -23.00 -9.06
C LEU A 237 -1.49 -22.69 -10.54
N LEU A 238 -1.53 -23.72 -11.38
CA LEU A 238 -1.90 -23.58 -12.80
C LEU A 238 -3.35 -23.16 -12.99
N GLN A 239 -4.22 -23.49 -12.02
CA GLN A 239 -5.64 -23.15 -12.02
C GLN A 239 -6.07 -22.70 -10.61
N PRO A 240 -7.00 -21.73 -10.51
CA PRO A 240 -7.47 -21.25 -9.22
C PRO A 240 -8.24 -22.35 -8.48
N SER A 241 -7.99 -22.48 -7.17
CA SER A 241 -8.76 -23.39 -6.30
C SER A 241 -9.97 -22.65 -5.74
N VAL A 242 -11.09 -22.68 -6.47
CA VAL A 242 -12.34 -22.01 -6.08
C VAL A 242 -13.58 -22.87 -6.39
N PRO A 243 -14.69 -22.69 -5.66
CA PRO A 243 -15.98 -23.29 -6.03
C PRO A 243 -16.42 -22.90 -7.44
N ASP A 244 -17.15 -23.80 -8.12
CA ASP A 244 -17.65 -23.59 -9.49
C ASP A 244 -18.46 -22.29 -9.64
N SER A 245 -19.20 -21.92 -8.60
CA SER A 245 -20.00 -20.69 -8.55
C SER A 245 -19.16 -19.40 -8.65
N LEU A 246 -17.89 -19.43 -8.26
CA LEU A 246 -16.97 -18.30 -8.33
C LEU A 246 -16.03 -18.36 -9.54
N LEU A 247 -15.85 -19.53 -10.15
CA LEU A 247 -14.85 -19.75 -11.19
C LEU A 247 -15.00 -18.80 -12.39
N ALA A 248 -16.23 -18.56 -12.85
CA ALA A 248 -16.49 -17.65 -13.97
C ALA A 248 -16.07 -16.20 -13.67
N ARG A 249 -16.29 -15.75 -12.43
CA ARG A 249 -15.88 -14.41 -11.96
C ARG A 249 -14.37 -14.33 -11.82
N VAL A 250 -13.74 -15.33 -11.22
CA VAL A 250 -12.28 -15.39 -11.05
C VAL A 250 -11.56 -15.42 -12.41
N LYS A 251 -12.08 -16.13 -13.41
CA LYS A 251 -11.52 -16.16 -14.77
C LYS A 251 -11.64 -14.83 -15.52
N SER A 252 -12.63 -14.02 -15.22
CA SER A 252 -12.90 -12.75 -15.91
C SER A 252 -12.22 -11.54 -15.25
N ASP A 253 -11.69 -11.72 -14.04
CA ASP A 253 -11.06 -10.67 -13.25
C ASP A 253 -9.58 -11.01 -13.00
N PRO A 254 -8.63 -10.26 -13.59
CA PRO A 254 -7.19 -10.55 -13.47
C PRO A 254 -6.67 -10.52 -12.02
N PHE A 255 -7.19 -9.64 -11.17
CA PHE A 255 -6.76 -9.54 -9.77
C PHE A 255 -7.23 -10.75 -8.96
N LEU A 256 -8.48 -11.16 -9.14
CA LEU A 256 -8.99 -12.38 -8.48
C LEU A 256 -8.28 -13.62 -8.98
N TRP A 257 -8.03 -13.71 -10.30
CA TRP A 257 -7.25 -14.80 -10.89
C TRP A 257 -5.88 -14.93 -10.22
N GLU A 258 -5.14 -13.83 -10.10
CA GLU A 258 -3.85 -13.80 -9.42
C GLU A 258 -3.96 -14.29 -7.97
N LYS A 259 -4.91 -13.77 -7.19
CA LYS A 259 -5.07 -14.15 -5.78
C LYS A 259 -5.45 -15.61 -5.55
N PHE A 260 -6.27 -16.20 -6.42
CA PHE A 260 -6.67 -17.60 -6.30
C PHE A 260 -5.69 -18.59 -6.93
N THR A 261 -4.79 -18.12 -7.80
CA THR A 261 -3.67 -18.93 -8.30
C THR A 261 -2.44 -18.85 -7.39
N HIS A 262 -2.39 -17.87 -6.47
CA HIS A 262 -1.33 -17.68 -5.49
C HIS A 262 -1.82 -17.72 -4.03
N PRO A 263 -2.53 -18.79 -3.61
CA PRO A 263 -2.97 -18.87 -2.21
C PRO A 263 -1.77 -19.05 -1.27
N HIS A 264 -1.94 -18.59 -0.04
CA HIS A 264 -0.93 -18.74 1.00
C HIS A 264 -0.71 -20.23 1.36
N LYS A 265 0.54 -20.63 1.58
CA LYS A 265 0.92 -21.95 2.07
C LYS A 265 0.51 -22.13 3.53
N THR A 266 0.13 -23.35 3.87
CA THR A 266 -0.09 -23.73 5.27
C THR A 266 1.24 -23.88 5.99
N LEU A 267 1.22 -23.83 7.32
CA LEU A 267 2.43 -24.08 8.13
C LEU A 267 3.07 -25.44 7.81
N THR A 268 2.25 -26.48 7.62
CA THR A 268 2.72 -27.82 7.28
C THR A 268 3.44 -27.85 5.93
N GLU A 269 2.90 -27.16 4.91
CA GLU A 269 3.57 -27.06 3.60
C GLU A 269 4.90 -26.32 3.70
N LEU A 270 4.98 -25.23 4.46
CA LEU A 270 6.24 -24.53 4.71
C LEU A 270 7.27 -25.44 5.39
N GLN A 271 6.86 -26.23 6.39
CA GLN A 271 7.73 -27.21 7.04
C GLN A 271 8.19 -28.31 6.09
N GLN A 272 7.30 -28.82 5.23
CA GLN A 272 7.61 -29.84 4.23
C GLN A 272 8.58 -29.34 3.16
N GLU A 273 8.50 -28.06 2.79
CA GLU A 273 9.46 -27.40 1.90
C GLU A 273 10.80 -27.08 2.60
N GLY A 274 10.96 -27.43 3.88
CA GLY A 274 12.19 -27.23 4.61
C GLY A 274 12.44 -25.78 5.03
N VAL A 275 11.38 -24.97 5.16
CA VAL A 275 11.50 -23.62 5.75
C VAL A 275 12.03 -23.74 7.16
N ARG A 276 13.17 -23.09 7.42
CA ARG A 276 13.76 -23.01 8.75
C ARG A 276 13.27 -21.76 9.48
N LEU A 277 13.28 -20.61 8.81
CA LEU A 277 12.81 -19.36 9.38
C LEU A 277 11.53 -18.89 8.72
N LEU A 278 10.52 -18.59 9.54
CA LEU A 278 9.34 -17.84 9.12
C LEU A 278 9.43 -16.43 9.70
N ILE A 279 9.29 -15.43 8.82
CA ILE A 279 9.42 -14.03 9.19
C ILE A 279 8.09 -13.35 8.92
N LEU A 280 7.50 -12.82 9.98
CA LEU A 280 6.20 -12.14 9.94
C LEU A 280 6.36 -10.65 10.17
N ASN A 281 5.66 -9.86 9.35
CA ASN A 281 5.67 -8.40 9.40
C ASN A 281 4.30 -7.89 9.84
N SER A 282 4.24 -7.02 10.85
CA SER A 282 2.97 -6.50 11.38
C SER A 282 2.13 -5.73 10.37
N ASP A 283 2.74 -5.11 9.37
CA ASP A 283 2.00 -4.44 8.28
C ASP A 283 1.18 -5.45 7.46
N THR A 284 1.63 -6.71 7.43
CA THR A 284 0.95 -7.83 6.76
C THR A 284 -0.01 -8.54 7.70
N TYR A 285 0.47 -9.12 8.81
CA TYR A 285 -0.35 -10.07 9.58
C TYR A 285 -1.44 -9.39 10.41
N LEU A 286 -1.24 -8.14 10.88
CA LEU A 286 -2.22 -7.48 11.75
C LEU A 286 -3.55 -7.24 11.04
N LYS A 287 -3.55 -7.06 9.71
CA LYS A 287 -4.81 -6.87 8.97
C LYS A 287 -5.71 -8.11 9.03
N PHE A 288 -5.14 -9.29 9.21
CA PHE A 288 -5.91 -10.54 9.32
C PHE A 288 -6.34 -10.84 10.76
N LEU A 289 -5.54 -10.38 11.74
CA LEU A 289 -5.84 -10.61 13.16
C LEU A 289 -6.78 -9.55 13.75
N HIS A 290 -6.72 -8.31 13.29
CA HIS A 290 -7.45 -7.19 13.89
C HIS A 290 -8.68 -6.74 13.08
N ASN A 291 -8.64 -6.89 11.76
CA ASN A 291 -9.77 -6.44 10.95
C ASN A 291 -10.87 -7.49 10.92
N LYS A 292 -12.11 -7.03 10.82
CA LYS A 292 -13.24 -7.92 10.57
C LYS A 292 -13.07 -8.55 9.17
N PRO A 293 -13.37 -9.84 9.01
CA PRO A 293 -13.44 -10.43 7.68
C PRO A 293 -14.42 -9.64 6.80
N PRO A 294 -14.14 -9.52 5.51
CA PRO A 294 -14.97 -8.80 4.53
C PRO A 294 -16.37 -9.43 4.42
N GLY A 295 -17.34 -8.75 3.82
CA GLY A 295 -18.69 -9.28 3.62
C GLY A 295 -18.72 -10.63 2.88
N ARG A 296 -19.84 -11.37 2.99
CA ARG A 296 -19.98 -12.71 2.37
C ARG A 296 -19.96 -12.66 0.84
N GLU A 297 -20.27 -11.52 0.28
CA GLU A 297 -20.27 -11.20 -1.15
C GLU A 297 -18.87 -10.93 -1.73
N ASN A 298 -17.89 -10.64 -0.87
CA ASN A 298 -16.52 -10.43 -1.31
C ASN A 298 -15.88 -11.79 -1.63
N PRO A 299 -15.42 -12.01 -2.88
CA PRO A 299 -14.94 -13.31 -3.32
C PRO A 299 -13.70 -13.78 -2.56
N LEU A 300 -12.87 -12.87 -2.05
CA LEU A 300 -11.61 -13.22 -1.38
C LEU A 300 -11.81 -13.59 0.12
N ARG A 301 -13.06 -13.61 0.63
CA ARG A 301 -13.36 -13.80 2.06
C ARG A 301 -12.74 -15.08 2.63
N ASP A 302 -12.84 -16.18 1.89
CA ASP A 302 -12.34 -17.47 2.36
C ASP A 302 -10.80 -17.47 2.41
N LEU A 303 -10.14 -16.78 1.48
CA LEU A 303 -8.68 -16.56 1.55
C LEU A 303 -8.31 -15.71 2.77
N PHE A 304 -9.07 -14.67 3.09
CA PHE A 304 -8.86 -13.88 4.31
C PHE A 304 -8.95 -14.76 5.57
N LEU A 305 -10.00 -15.58 5.67
CA LEU A 305 -10.22 -16.45 6.82
C LEU A 305 -9.13 -17.52 6.94
N ALA A 306 -8.71 -18.13 5.82
CA ALA A 306 -7.63 -19.09 5.80
C ALA A 306 -6.31 -18.46 6.27
N GLN A 307 -6.01 -17.24 5.82
CA GLN A 307 -4.79 -16.53 6.21
C GLN A 307 -4.83 -16.04 7.66
N ALA A 308 -5.99 -15.60 8.15
CA ALA A 308 -6.17 -15.30 9.58
C ALA A 308 -5.94 -16.54 10.45
N GLN A 309 -6.50 -17.69 10.06
CA GLN A 309 -6.26 -18.97 10.74
C GLN A 309 -4.79 -19.39 10.71
N PHE A 310 -4.09 -19.17 9.59
CA PHE A 310 -2.65 -19.40 9.49
C PHE A 310 -1.91 -18.61 10.58
N TYR A 311 -2.13 -17.29 10.68
CA TYR A 311 -1.45 -16.47 11.70
C TYR A 311 -1.83 -16.86 13.13
N HIS A 312 -3.11 -17.12 13.40
CA HIS A 312 -3.53 -17.61 14.73
C HIS A 312 -2.76 -18.87 15.15
N ARG A 313 -2.66 -19.86 14.25
CA ARG A 313 -1.89 -21.09 14.53
C ARG A 313 -0.42 -20.81 14.80
N ILE A 314 0.23 -19.92 14.03
CA ILE A 314 1.63 -19.54 14.28
C ILE A 314 1.78 -18.97 15.70
N PHE A 315 0.96 -17.98 16.07
CA PHE A 315 1.08 -17.31 17.37
C PHE A 315 0.69 -18.19 18.57
N GLU A 316 -0.18 -19.18 18.37
CA GLU A 316 -0.57 -20.14 19.41
C GLU A 316 0.46 -21.25 19.60
N GLN A 317 1.05 -21.75 18.49
CA GLN A 317 1.86 -22.97 18.51
C GLN A 317 3.36 -22.70 18.58
N ILE A 318 3.82 -21.55 18.08
CA ILE A 318 5.24 -21.27 17.91
C ILE A 318 5.59 -19.95 18.61
N ARG A 319 6.59 -19.99 19.49
CA ARG A 319 7.12 -18.77 20.11
C ARG A 319 8.15 -18.13 19.17
N PRO A 320 8.12 -16.80 18.98
CA PRO A 320 9.14 -16.14 18.19
C PRO A 320 10.50 -16.28 18.88
N VAL A 321 11.54 -16.63 18.13
CA VAL A 321 12.93 -16.64 18.61
C VAL A 321 13.47 -15.23 18.76
N ARG A 322 12.90 -14.28 18.00
CA ARG A 322 13.26 -12.86 18.08
C ARG A 322 12.10 -11.97 17.66
N VAL A 323 11.95 -10.85 18.36
CA VAL A 323 10.99 -9.78 18.05
C VAL A 323 11.74 -8.45 17.98
N PHE A 324 11.52 -7.70 16.90
CA PHE A 324 11.97 -6.32 16.74
C PHE A 324 10.75 -5.42 16.77
N GLN A 325 10.70 -4.49 17.71
CA GLN A 325 9.59 -3.55 17.85
C GLN A 325 10.08 -2.14 17.49
N PRO A 326 9.24 -1.34 16.81
CA PRO A 326 9.57 0.06 16.60
C PRO A 326 9.52 0.83 17.91
N ASP A 327 10.32 1.89 17.98
CA ASP A 327 10.34 2.83 19.10
C ASP A 327 10.55 4.27 18.58
N ARG A 328 10.83 5.22 19.48
CA ARG A 328 11.02 6.64 19.12
C ARG A 328 12.26 6.90 18.24
N LYS A 329 13.17 5.95 18.10
CA LYS A 329 14.43 6.07 17.35
C LYS A 329 14.56 4.99 16.27
N THR A 330 13.73 3.96 16.30
CA THR A 330 13.76 2.81 15.40
C THR A 330 12.42 2.73 14.68
N PRO A 331 12.31 3.22 13.43
CA PRO A 331 11.06 3.13 12.68
C PRO A 331 10.81 1.70 12.18
N GLY A 332 9.62 1.51 11.61
CA GLY A 332 9.25 0.28 10.91
C GLY A 332 8.15 -0.49 11.63
N PRO A 333 7.79 -1.66 11.08
CA PRO A 333 6.80 -2.56 11.67
C PRO A 333 7.40 -3.39 12.81
N ILE A 334 6.54 -4.14 13.51
CA ILE A 334 7.00 -5.24 14.34
C ILE A 334 7.41 -6.39 13.43
N ILE A 335 8.65 -6.84 13.56
CA ILE A 335 9.17 -8.02 12.86
C ILE A 335 9.29 -9.17 13.87
N GLN A 336 8.65 -10.30 13.57
CA GLN A 336 8.72 -11.50 14.39
C GLN A 336 9.34 -12.64 13.59
N ILE A 337 10.37 -13.25 14.16
CA ILE A 337 11.10 -14.35 13.54
C ILE A 337 10.80 -15.62 14.33
N PHE A 338 10.36 -16.65 13.62
CA PHE A 338 10.05 -17.97 14.15
C PHE A 338 11.02 -19.00 13.57
N ASP A 339 11.52 -19.91 14.41
CA ASP A 339 12.31 -21.05 13.96
C ASP A 339 11.40 -22.29 13.92
N LEU A 340 11.20 -22.84 12.73
CA LEU A 340 10.25 -23.94 12.49
C LEU A 340 10.85 -25.32 12.75
N THR A 341 12.16 -25.42 13.00
CA THR A 341 12.86 -26.71 13.15
C THR A 341 12.46 -27.50 14.40
N GLY A 342 11.98 -26.81 15.44
CA GLY A 342 11.55 -27.43 16.71
C GLY A 342 10.04 -27.63 16.86
N ALA A 343 9.24 -27.23 15.86
CA ALA A 343 7.78 -27.20 15.96
C ALA A 343 7.10 -28.54 15.57
N VAL A 344 7.87 -29.55 15.17
CA VAL A 344 7.36 -30.91 14.93
C VAL A 344 7.41 -31.67 16.25
N LYS A 345 6.31 -31.67 17.01
CA LYS A 345 6.09 -32.60 18.12
C LYS A 345 4.82 -33.40 17.89
#